data_AF-A0A0R2XLF3-F1
#
_entry.id   AF-A0A0R2XLF3-F1
#
_cell.length_a   1.000
_cell.length_b   1.000
_cell.length_c   1.000
_cell.angle_alpha   90.00
_cell.angle_beta   90.00
_cell.angle_gamma   90.00
#
_symmetry.space_group_name_H-M   'P 1'
#
loop_
_entity.id
_entity.type
_entity.pdbx_description
1 polymer ?
#
loop_
_entity_poly.entity_id
_entity_poly.type
_entity_poly.pdbx_seq_one_letter_code
_entity_poly.pdbx_strand_id
1 'polypeptide(L)'
;MRPFCLLLFSVILFTTLRAANRAHQPFAEGAEVELITLQKIEPMLESGTALASQQICQYRISASDAPFEQRLIVAQDSEGVEPWLYVYLDQQSGSTAAAHSNPAVPRWRFSDFSSATGLELYAAHLNQDATVDFVIIHYSGGNGIAAGYAMVGFLLSADEGYSLSVVESIYPDPSDFIRLNGKAVFLHCDLQNADPCRDGKAHNFWIYNVLNIEGDFLTIDNASHQMFPRTIFYSFAPSSAETELLEPSQKTELVARSAPQIRRRQERAAGE
;
A
#
# COMPACT_ATOMS: atom_id res chain seq x y z
N MET A 1 -12.66 21.27 39.88
CA MET A 1 -11.87 21.05 38.64
C MET A 1 -11.18 19.71 38.75
N ARG A 2 -11.48 18.74 37.86
CA ARG A 2 -10.79 17.45 37.77
C ARG A 2 -10.02 17.40 36.44
N PRO A 3 -8.73 17.01 36.41
CA PRO A 3 -7.98 16.95 35.18
C PRO A 3 -8.26 15.64 34.43
N PHE A 4 -8.47 15.80 33.12
CA PHE A 4 -7.98 14.97 32.02
C PHE A 4 -7.75 13.47 32.27
N CYS A 5 -8.63 12.64 31.72
CA CYS A 5 -8.46 11.20 31.55
C CYS A 5 -8.81 10.79 30.11
N LEU A 6 -8.18 11.45 29.12
CA LEU A 6 -8.48 11.31 27.69
C LEU A 6 -7.33 10.68 26.86
N LEU A 7 -6.17 10.43 27.47
CA LEU A 7 -4.98 9.96 26.76
C LEU A 7 -4.81 8.43 26.70
N LEU A 8 -5.52 7.66 27.53
CA LEU A 8 -5.32 6.20 27.58
C LEU A 8 -6.22 5.41 26.61
N PHE A 9 -7.36 5.97 26.19
CA PHE A 9 -8.30 5.26 25.30
C PHE A 9 -7.81 5.19 23.85
N SER A 10 -7.05 6.19 23.38
CA SER A 10 -6.59 6.23 21.99
C SER A 10 -5.54 5.14 21.70
N VAL A 11 -4.58 4.94 22.61
CA VAL A 11 -3.49 3.95 22.41
C VAL A 11 -4.02 2.52 22.36
N ILE A 12 -5.03 2.20 23.18
CA ILE A 12 -5.60 0.85 23.23
C ILE A 12 -6.36 0.53 21.92
N LEU A 13 -7.13 1.48 21.39
CA LEU A 13 -7.91 1.27 20.17
C LEU A 13 -7.04 1.02 18.93
N PHE A 14 -5.91 1.72 18.81
CA PHE A 14 -4.95 1.54 17.71
C PHE A 14 -4.24 0.18 17.77
N THR A 15 -3.90 -0.31 18.96
CA THR A 15 -3.25 -1.63 19.10
C THR A 15 -4.19 -2.81 18.80
N THR A 16 -5.47 -2.71 19.16
CA THR A 16 -6.45 -3.78 18.90
C THR A 16 -6.86 -3.88 17.44
N LEU A 17 -6.90 -2.76 16.70
CA LEU A 17 -7.22 -2.77 15.26
C LEU A 17 -6.05 -3.29 14.40
N ARG A 18 -4.80 -3.02 14.78
CA ARG A 18 -3.61 -3.60 14.10
C ARG A 18 -3.54 -5.12 14.25
N ALA A 19 -4.04 -5.67 15.35
CA ALA A 19 -4.10 -7.11 15.55
C ALA A 19 -5.10 -7.81 14.61
N ALA A 20 -6.11 -7.10 14.09
CA ALA A 20 -7.14 -7.69 13.25
C ALA A 20 -6.61 -8.16 11.88
N ASN A 21 -5.63 -7.50 11.25
CA ASN A 21 -5.22 -7.88 9.88
C ASN A 21 -4.06 -8.84 9.76
N ARG A 22 -3.09 -8.77 10.69
CA ARG A 22 -2.09 -9.85 10.82
C ARG A 22 -2.74 -11.21 11.03
N ALA A 23 -3.97 -11.21 11.51
CA ALA A 23 -4.80 -12.35 11.81
C ALA A 23 -5.65 -12.89 10.64
N HIS A 24 -5.77 -12.18 9.51
CA HIS A 24 -6.64 -12.58 8.39
C HIS A 24 -5.88 -12.96 7.12
N GLN A 25 -4.58 -13.25 7.23
CA GLN A 25 -3.80 -13.76 6.10
C GLN A 25 -4.52 -14.92 5.41
N PRO A 26 -4.54 -14.99 4.06
CA PRO A 26 -5.28 -16.02 3.32
C PRO A 26 -4.64 -17.41 3.43
N PHE A 27 -3.67 -17.59 4.32
CA PHE A 27 -2.92 -18.82 4.50
C PHE A 27 -3.31 -19.52 5.79
N ALA A 28 -3.38 -20.84 5.76
CA ALA A 28 -3.54 -21.64 6.96
C ALA A 28 -2.31 -21.44 7.88
N GLU A 29 -2.52 -21.61 9.19
CA GLU A 29 -1.41 -21.62 10.14
C GLU A 29 -0.40 -22.71 9.73
N GLY A 30 0.88 -22.32 9.60
CA GLY A 30 1.95 -23.21 9.16
C GLY A 30 2.05 -23.44 7.66
N ALA A 31 1.28 -22.74 6.82
CA ALA A 31 1.51 -22.77 5.38
C ALA A 31 2.92 -22.26 5.05
N GLU A 32 3.65 -23.02 4.22
CA GLU A 32 4.95 -22.59 3.72
C GLU A 32 4.73 -21.55 2.61
N VAL A 33 4.98 -20.30 2.95
CA VAL A 33 4.93 -19.16 2.02
C VAL A 33 6.28 -18.49 2.03
N GLU A 34 6.87 -18.33 0.85
CA GLU A 34 8.13 -17.61 0.71
C GLU A 34 7.85 -16.10 0.80
N LEU A 35 8.21 -15.48 1.92
CA LEU A 35 8.03 -14.04 2.12
C LEU A 35 9.13 -13.26 1.39
N ILE A 36 8.74 -12.15 0.76
CA ILE A 36 9.71 -11.17 0.25
C ILE A 36 10.14 -10.29 1.41
N THR A 37 11.46 -10.20 1.64
CA THR A 37 11.99 -9.30 2.67
C THR A 37 11.92 -7.86 2.17
N LEU A 38 11.00 -7.10 2.76
CA LEU A 38 10.92 -5.66 2.57
C LEU A 38 11.79 -4.93 3.59
N GLN A 39 12.74 -4.12 3.14
CA GLN A 39 13.49 -3.22 3.99
C GLN A 39 12.68 -1.95 4.23
N LYS A 40 12.22 -1.74 5.46
CA LYS A 40 11.55 -0.48 5.82
C LYS A 40 12.55 0.68 5.76
N ILE A 41 12.15 1.76 5.11
CA ILE A 41 12.92 3.01 5.03
C ILE A 41 12.29 4.00 6.00
N GLU A 42 13.06 4.41 7.01
CA GLU A 42 12.59 5.38 7.99
C GLU A 42 12.72 6.82 7.44
N PRO A 43 11.78 7.71 7.76
CA PRO A 43 11.83 9.09 7.30
C PRO A 43 13.06 9.79 7.87
N MET A 44 13.71 10.62 7.06
CA MET A 44 14.70 11.57 7.53
C MET A 44 13.98 12.72 8.24
N LEU A 45 14.13 12.80 9.55
CA LEU A 45 13.82 14.01 10.30
C LEU A 45 15.00 14.97 10.13
N GLU A 46 15.00 15.78 9.06
CA GLU A 46 15.93 16.89 8.98
C GLU A 46 15.54 17.95 10.03
N SER A 47 16.33 18.04 11.09
CA SER A 47 16.24 19.11 12.08
C SER A 47 16.68 20.43 11.44
N GLY A 48 15.81 21.13 10.71
CA GLY A 48 16.28 22.36 10.06
C GLY A 48 15.24 23.28 9.45
N THR A 49 14.30 22.77 8.66
CA THR A 49 13.41 23.65 7.89
C THR A 49 12.05 23.00 7.74
N ALA A 50 11.19 23.25 8.73
CA ALA A 50 9.76 23.25 8.46
C ALA A 50 9.51 24.39 7.44
N LEU A 51 9.42 24.06 6.16
CA LEU A 51 8.63 24.88 5.24
C LEU A 51 7.22 24.87 5.82
N ALA A 52 6.86 25.94 6.52
CA ALA A 52 5.72 26.01 7.43
C ALA A 52 4.34 25.80 6.76
N SER A 53 4.28 25.49 5.47
CA SER A 53 3.08 25.20 4.69
C SER A 53 3.09 23.86 3.94
N GLN A 54 4.20 23.13 3.87
CA GLN A 54 4.31 21.87 3.11
C GLN A 54 4.77 20.73 4.00
N GLN A 55 3.93 19.70 4.18
CA GLN A 55 4.37 18.44 4.78
C GLN A 55 5.20 17.68 3.73
N ILE A 56 6.51 17.89 3.76
CA ILE A 56 7.48 17.15 2.95
C ILE A 56 8.09 16.07 3.85
N CYS A 57 7.86 14.81 3.51
CA CYS A 57 8.56 13.68 4.09
C CYS A 57 9.66 13.23 3.13
N GLN A 58 10.89 13.15 3.63
CA GLN A 58 12.03 12.70 2.86
C GLN A 58 12.48 11.34 3.34
N TYR A 59 12.86 10.50 2.40
CA TYR A 59 13.44 9.21 2.66
C TYR A 59 14.76 9.12 1.92
N ARG A 60 15.85 8.91 2.66
CA ARG A 60 17.15 8.61 2.08
C ARG A 60 17.22 7.12 1.82
N ILE A 61 17.46 6.79 0.57
CA ILE A 61 17.69 5.41 0.14
C ILE A 61 19.21 5.21 0.17
N SER A 62 19.68 4.54 1.22
CA SER A 62 21.07 4.08 1.32
C SER A 62 21.12 2.61 0.90
N ALA A 63 20.86 2.32 -0.38
CA ALA A 63 21.10 0.98 -0.90
C ALA A 63 22.60 0.81 -1.12
N SER A 64 23.19 -0.28 -0.63
CA SER A 64 24.61 -0.62 -0.79
C SER A 64 25.07 -0.63 -2.25
N ASP A 65 24.12 -0.83 -3.18
CA ASP A 65 24.36 -1.08 -4.58
C ASP A 65 23.93 0.09 -5.49
N ALA A 66 23.50 1.23 -4.92
CA ALA A 66 23.21 2.44 -5.69
C ALA A 66 24.45 3.36 -5.74
N PRO A 67 24.95 3.73 -6.94
CA PRO A 67 26.15 4.56 -7.08
C PRO A 67 25.98 6.04 -6.65
N PHE A 68 24.77 6.45 -6.27
CA PHE A 68 24.44 7.80 -5.80
C PHE A 68 23.32 7.76 -4.75
N GLU A 69 23.27 8.78 -3.90
CA GLU A 69 22.21 8.96 -2.91
C GLU A 69 20.88 9.26 -3.62
N GLN A 70 19.94 8.32 -3.57
CA GLN A 70 18.58 8.53 -4.06
C GLN A 70 17.71 9.08 -2.94
N ARG A 71 16.94 10.12 -3.23
CA ARG A 71 15.94 10.67 -2.31
C ARG A 71 14.55 10.42 -2.86
N LEU A 72 13.77 9.63 -2.14
CA LEU A 72 12.33 9.58 -2.39
C LEU A 72 11.69 10.68 -1.56
N ILE A 73 11.09 11.64 -2.25
CA ILE A 73 10.44 12.75 -1.59
C ILE A 73 8.95 12.60 -1.79
N VAL A 74 8.24 12.67 -0.67
CA VAL A 74 6.80 12.64 -0.62
C VAL A 74 6.33 14.00 -0.14
N ALA A 75 5.64 14.75 -1.00
CA ALA A 75 5.23 16.12 -0.71
C ALA A 75 3.73 16.31 -0.92
N GLN A 76 3.10 17.01 0.03
CA GLN A 76 1.75 17.54 -0.11
C GLN A 76 1.83 18.93 -0.77
N ASP A 77 1.17 19.10 -1.91
CA ASP A 77 1.02 20.42 -2.52
C ASP A 77 -0.03 21.24 -1.75
N SER A 78 0.37 22.39 -1.22
CA SER A 78 -0.48 23.31 -0.47
C SER A 78 -1.07 24.43 -1.32
N GLU A 79 -0.63 24.58 -2.58
CA GLU A 79 -1.05 25.70 -3.45
C GLU A 79 -2.30 25.37 -4.30
N GLY A 80 -2.79 24.12 -4.24
CA GLY A 80 -3.99 23.65 -4.93
C GLY A 80 -5.22 23.45 -4.02
N VAL A 81 -6.41 23.41 -4.63
CA VAL A 81 -7.70 23.09 -3.96
C VAL A 81 -7.74 21.64 -3.44
N GLU A 82 -6.83 20.79 -3.93
CA GLU A 82 -6.77 19.37 -3.58
C GLU A 82 -5.35 19.00 -3.13
N PRO A 83 -5.16 18.58 -1.87
CA PRO A 83 -3.86 18.20 -1.34
C PRO A 83 -3.44 16.84 -1.88
N TRP A 84 -2.74 16.84 -3.00
CA TRP A 84 -2.19 15.62 -3.58
C TRP A 84 -0.85 15.26 -2.95
N LEU A 85 -0.65 13.97 -2.74
CA LEU A 85 0.64 13.42 -2.34
C LEU A 85 1.43 13.04 -3.60
N TYR A 86 2.55 13.71 -3.83
CA TYR A 86 3.44 13.44 -4.96
C TYR A 86 4.66 12.65 -4.53
N VAL A 87 5.12 11.75 -5.40
CA VAL A 87 6.36 11.00 -5.26
C VAL A 87 7.32 11.44 -6.36
N TYR A 88 8.59 11.66 -5.99
CA TYR A 88 9.66 11.91 -6.94
C TYR A 88 10.99 11.35 -6.44
N LEU A 89 11.82 10.92 -7.38
CA LEU A 89 13.19 10.44 -7.16
C LEU A 89 14.18 11.52 -7.58
N ASP A 90 14.85 12.13 -6.61
CA ASP A 90 15.95 13.05 -6.89
C ASP A 90 17.29 12.32 -6.83
N GLN A 91 18.07 12.46 -7.90
CA GLN A 91 19.39 11.87 -8.06
C GLN A 91 20.51 12.92 -8.11
N GLN A 92 20.21 14.23 -8.15
CA GLN A 92 21.19 15.26 -8.54
C GLN A 92 21.12 16.59 -7.78
N SER A 93 19.97 16.99 -7.22
CA SER A 93 19.76 18.42 -6.93
C SER A 93 20.41 18.94 -5.63
N GLY A 94 20.90 18.04 -4.76
CA GLY A 94 21.56 18.40 -3.48
C GLY A 94 20.66 19.10 -2.45
N SER A 95 19.48 19.61 -2.84
CA SER A 95 18.54 20.38 -2.02
C SER A 95 17.08 20.11 -2.38
N THR A 96 16.23 19.94 -1.39
CA THR A 96 14.83 19.51 -1.54
C THR A 96 13.92 20.56 -2.16
N ALA A 97 14.16 21.84 -1.86
CA ALA A 97 13.49 22.94 -2.54
C ALA A 97 13.87 22.98 -4.03
N ALA A 98 15.11 22.64 -4.37
CA ALA A 98 15.55 22.60 -5.77
C ALA A 98 14.89 21.44 -6.52
N ALA A 99 14.80 20.24 -5.93
CA ALA A 99 14.08 19.11 -6.54
C ALA A 99 12.59 19.39 -6.72
N HIS A 100 11.91 19.92 -5.69
CA HIS A 100 10.48 20.20 -5.75
C HIS A 100 10.13 21.24 -6.81
N SER A 101 10.97 22.26 -6.96
CA SER A 101 10.80 23.31 -7.96
C SER A 101 11.40 22.97 -9.33
N ASN A 102 12.08 21.82 -9.48
CA ASN A 102 12.68 21.43 -10.76
C ASN A 102 11.64 20.74 -11.65
N PRO A 103 11.21 21.36 -12.77
CA PRO A 103 10.26 20.76 -13.68
C PRO A 103 10.80 19.48 -14.35
N ALA A 104 12.11 19.29 -14.43
CA ALA A 104 12.69 18.10 -15.04
C ALA A 104 12.62 16.83 -14.18
N VAL A 105 12.13 16.93 -12.94
CA VAL A 105 11.98 15.77 -12.05
C VAL A 105 10.59 15.15 -12.26
N PRO A 106 10.50 13.87 -12.64
CA PRO A 106 9.25 13.13 -12.76
C PRO A 106 8.42 13.24 -11.47
N ARG A 107 7.13 13.57 -11.60
CA ARG A 107 6.20 13.66 -10.47
C ARG A 107 5.00 12.77 -10.71
N TRP A 108 4.75 11.88 -9.77
CA TRP A 108 3.59 11.01 -9.81
C TRP A 108 2.62 11.33 -8.68
N ARG A 109 1.34 11.54 -9.03
CA ARG A 109 0.26 11.63 -8.04
C ARG A 109 0.01 10.25 -7.47
N PHE A 110 0.23 10.09 -6.17
CA PHE A 110 0.16 8.81 -5.50
C PHE A 110 -1.16 8.61 -4.74
N SER A 111 -1.54 9.57 -3.88
CA SER A 111 -2.68 9.40 -2.97
C SER A 111 -3.60 10.61 -2.98
N ASP A 112 -4.88 10.32 -2.75
CA ASP A 112 -5.95 11.30 -2.60
C ASP A 112 -6.23 11.65 -1.13
N PHE A 113 -5.50 11.02 -0.18
CA PHE A 113 -5.59 11.39 1.23
C PHE A 113 -4.71 12.61 1.52
N SER A 114 -5.23 13.49 2.37
CA SER A 114 -4.69 14.83 2.59
C SER A 114 -3.65 14.94 3.72
N SER A 115 -3.37 13.88 4.48
CA SER A 115 -2.39 13.92 5.56
C SER A 115 -1.13 13.19 5.16
N ALA A 116 0.08 13.67 5.45
CA ALA A 116 1.28 12.84 5.27
C ALA A 116 1.47 11.79 6.37
N THR A 117 0.57 11.74 7.37
CA THR A 117 0.63 10.78 8.48
C THR A 117 0.17 9.40 8.03
N GLY A 118 0.82 8.35 8.53
CA GLY A 118 0.48 6.98 8.14
C GLY A 118 1.05 6.59 6.78
N LEU A 119 2.14 7.25 6.36
CA LEU A 119 2.95 6.78 5.25
C LEU A 119 4.02 5.80 5.72
N GLU A 120 4.12 4.68 5.04
CA GLU A 120 5.18 3.70 5.22
C GLU A 120 5.89 3.50 3.87
N LEU A 121 7.22 3.40 3.91
CA LEU A 121 8.05 3.20 2.73
C LEU A 121 8.92 1.96 2.91
N TYR A 122 8.99 1.15 1.86
CA TYR A 122 9.78 -0.05 1.82
C TYR A 122 10.59 -0.14 0.52
N ALA A 123 11.72 -0.84 0.59
CA ALA A 123 12.56 -1.21 -0.55
C ALA A 123 12.73 -2.73 -0.64
N ALA A 124 12.72 -3.27 -1.86
CA ALA A 124 13.04 -4.66 -2.15
C ALA A 124 13.30 -4.87 -3.65
N HIS A 125 13.82 -6.03 -4.04
CA HIS A 125 13.83 -6.47 -5.44
C HIS A 125 12.55 -7.23 -5.76
N LEU A 126 11.58 -6.56 -6.39
CA LEU A 126 10.25 -7.10 -6.67
C LEU A 126 10.14 -7.64 -8.09
N ASN A 127 10.71 -6.95 -9.08
CA ASN A 127 10.52 -7.31 -10.49
C ASN A 127 11.64 -8.16 -11.13
N GLN A 128 12.51 -8.76 -10.30
CA GLN A 128 13.61 -9.66 -10.69
C GLN A 128 14.75 -9.02 -11.49
N ASP A 129 14.85 -7.69 -11.53
CA ASP A 129 16.05 -7.02 -12.01
C ASP A 129 17.07 -6.82 -10.86
N ALA A 130 18.18 -6.14 -11.15
CA ALA A 130 19.21 -5.81 -10.15
C ALA A 130 18.94 -4.46 -9.45
N THR A 131 17.90 -3.75 -9.85
CA THR A 131 17.50 -2.44 -9.33
C THR A 131 16.59 -2.65 -8.12
N VAL A 132 16.67 -1.74 -7.15
CA VAL A 132 15.75 -1.77 -6.01
C VAL A 132 14.43 -1.13 -6.39
N ASP A 133 13.32 -1.78 -6.07
CA ASP A 133 11.97 -1.24 -6.20
C ASP A 133 11.49 -0.65 -4.87
N PHE A 134 10.46 0.20 -4.93
CA PHE A 134 9.86 0.80 -3.74
C PHE A 134 8.37 0.53 -3.62
N VAL A 135 7.94 0.29 -2.38
CA VAL A 135 6.54 0.17 -1.99
C VAL A 135 6.20 1.29 -1.06
N ILE A 136 5.15 2.04 -1.40
CA ILE A 136 4.65 3.18 -0.64
C ILE A 136 3.26 2.83 -0.16
N ILE A 137 3.05 2.80 1.15
CA ILE A 137 1.72 2.56 1.73
C ILE A 137 1.26 3.85 2.39
N HIS A 138 0.09 4.35 2.00
CA HIS A 138 -0.51 5.50 2.63
C HIS A 138 -1.91 5.19 3.13
N TYR A 139 -2.04 5.11 4.44
CA TYR A 139 -3.31 4.86 5.11
C TYR A 139 -4.21 6.10 5.14
N SER A 140 -5.51 5.91 5.01
CA SER A 140 -6.50 7.00 5.00
C SER A 140 -6.62 7.74 6.35
N GLY A 141 -6.19 7.13 7.45
CA GLY A 141 -6.32 7.68 8.80
C GLY A 141 -7.76 7.69 9.35
N GLY A 142 -8.71 7.01 8.70
CA GLY A 142 -10.09 6.87 9.17
C GLY A 142 -10.23 6.11 10.50
N ASN A 143 -11.46 5.87 10.95
CA ASN A 143 -11.76 5.10 12.17
C ASN A 143 -12.27 3.69 11.84
N GLY A 144 -12.01 2.72 12.71
CA GLY A 144 -12.46 1.34 12.53
C GLY A 144 -11.85 0.67 11.29
N ILE A 145 -12.67 0.02 10.46
CA ILE A 145 -12.24 -0.59 9.19
C ILE A 145 -11.67 0.46 8.23
N ALA A 146 -12.22 1.67 8.22
CA ALA A 146 -11.72 2.74 7.36
C ALA A 146 -10.26 3.11 7.67
N ALA A 147 -9.80 2.91 8.92
CA ALA A 147 -8.40 3.11 9.30
C ALA A 147 -7.44 2.22 8.50
N GLY A 148 -7.92 1.08 8.02
CA GLY A 148 -7.14 0.14 7.22
C GLY A 148 -7.10 0.44 5.75
N TYR A 149 -8.03 1.24 5.24
CA TYR A 149 -8.05 1.60 3.84
C TYR A 149 -6.78 2.39 3.49
N ALA A 150 -6.05 1.93 2.48
CA ALA A 150 -4.76 2.46 2.10
C ALA A 150 -4.59 2.49 0.57
N MET A 151 -3.81 3.46 0.11
CA MET A 151 -3.23 3.46 -1.23
C MET A 151 -1.88 2.75 -1.17
N VAL A 152 -1.68 1.75 -2.02
CA VAL A 152 -0.40 1.02 -2.16
C VAL A 152 0.20 1.38 -3.51
N GLY A 153 1.33 2.06 -3.48
CA GLY A 153 2.10 2.52 -4.63
C GLY A 153 3.29 1.62 -4.84
N PHE A 154 3.48 1.18 -6.08
CA PHE A 154 4.57 0.34 -6.54
C PHE A 154 5.39 1.17 -7.50
N LEU A 155 6.53 1.67 -7.03
CA LEU A 155 7.50 2.37 -7.85
C LEU A 155 8.52 1.33 -8.31
N LEU A 156 8.23 0.73 -9.47
CA LEU A 156 8.99 -0.39 -10.02
C LEU A 156 10.01 0.13 -11.02
N SER A 157 11.23 -0.41 -10.98
CA SER A 157 12.26 -0.09 -11.95
C SER A 157 11.84 -0.47 -13.38
N ALA A 158 12.33 0.29 -14.34
CA ALA A 158 12.09 0.14 -15.77
C ALA A 158 13.34 0.56 -16.56
N ASP A 159 13.38 0.26 -17.86
CA ASP A 159 14.52 0.57 -18.73
C ASP A 159 14.91 2.07 -18.70
N GLU A 160 13.92 2.96 -18.60
CA GLU A 160 14.10 4.42 -18.61
C GLU A 160 13.86 5.06 -17.22
N GLY A 161 13.94 4.29 -16.13
CA GLY A 161 13.81 4.81 -14.77
C GLY A 161 12.84 4.00 -13.93
N TYR A 162 11.71 4.61 -13.54
CA TYR A 162 10.70 3.96 -12.71
C TYR A 162 9.29 4.21 -13.22
N SER A 163 8.40 3.23 -13.01
CA SER A 163 6.96 3.37 -13.26
C SER A 163 6.18 3.28 -11.94
N LEU A 164 5.18 4.15 -11.77
CA LEU A 164 4.28 4.09 -10.62
C LEU A 164 2.95 3.41 -10.99
N SER A 165 2.68 2.29 -10.35
CA SER A 165 1.35 1.68 -10.28
C SER A 165 0.76 1.90 -8.90
N VAL A 166 -0.54 2.25 -8.82
CA VAL A 166 -1.23 2.45 -7.54
C VAL A 166 -2.49 1.63 -7.48
N VAL A 167 -2.71 0.95 -6.36
CA VAL A 167 -3.93 0.20 -6.04
C VAL A 167 -4.46 0.62 -4.67
N GLU A 168 -5.77 0.55 -4.51
CA GLU A 168 -6.43 0.66 -3.21
C GLU A 168 -6.40 -0.73 -2.55
N SER A 169 -6.19 -0.81 -1.24
CA SER A 169 -6.27 -2.07 -0.49
C SER A 169 -6.64 -1.81 0.97
N ILE A 170 -7.04 -2.86 1.69
CA ILE A 170 -7.42 -2.79 3.09
C ILE A 170 -6.38 -3.51 3.94
N TYR A 171 -5.73 -2.74 4.80
CA TYR A 171 -4.68 -3.14 5.74
C TYR A 171 -3.49 -3.89 5.13
N PRO A 172 -2.86 -3.32 4.08
CA PRO A 172 -1.66 -3.92 3.49
C PRO A 172 -0.52 -4.01 4.53
N ASP A 173 0.10 -5.16 4.65
CA ASP A 173 1.23 -5.44 5.54
C ASP A 173 2.43 -5.97 4.73
N PRO A 174 3.68 -5.78 5.17
CA PRO A 174 4.84 -6.37 4.50
C PRO A 174 4.75 -7.89 4.26
N SER A 175 4.01 -8.62 5.09
CA SER A 175 3.75 -10.06 4.89
C SER A 175 2.84 -10.39 3.69
N ASP A 176 2.17 -9.41 3.10
CA ASP A 176 1.39 -9.58 1.87
C ASP A 176 2.26 -9.63 0.61
N PHE A 177 3.57 -9.38 0.74
CA PHE A 177 4.55 -9.47 -0.33
C PHE A 177 5.25 -10.83 -0.27
N ILE A 178 4.92 -11.69 -1.23
CA ILE A 178 5.35 -13.09 -1.21
C ILE A 178 5.85 -13.51 -2.58
N ARG A 179 6.54 -14.66 -2.63
CA ARG A 179 6.76 -15.39 -3.87
C ARG A 179 5.74 -16.50 -4.02
N LEU A 180 5.05 -16.48 -5.15
CA LEU A 180 4.10 -17.52 -5.55
C LEU A 180 4.59 -18.13 -6.86
N ASN A 181 4.92 -19.42 -6.84
CA ASN A 181 5.55 -20.11 -7.97
C ASN A 181 6.81 -19.39 -8.49
N GLY A 182 7.62 -18.82 -7.58
CA GLY A 182 8.84 -18.07 -7.89
C GLY A 182 8.63 -16.62 -8.34
N LYS A 183 7.39 -16.20 -8.65
CA LYS A 183 7.07 -14.82 -9.01
C LYS A 183 6.76 -13.98 -7.79
N ALA A 184 7.22 -12.73 -7.77
CA ALA A 184 6.84 -11.79 -6.72
C ALA A 184 5.39 -11.36 -6.91
N VAL A 185 4.61 -11.42 -5.84
CA VAL A 185 3.21 -11.00 -5.85
C VAL A 185 2.90 -10.18 -4.61
N PHE A 186 1.89 -9.32 -4.73
CA PHE A 186 1.24 -8.65 -3.63
C PHE A 186 -0.17 -9.21 -3.44
N LEU A 187 -0.51 -9.56 -2.21
CA LEU A 187 -1.85 -10.01 -1.84
C LEU A 187 -2.74 -8.81 -1.56
N HIS A 188 -3.46 -8.39 -2.59
CA HIS A 188 -4.44 -7.32 -2.47
C HIS A 188 -5.66 -7.81 -1.67
N CYS A 189 -6.00 -7.08 -0.60
CA CYS A 189 -7.21 -7.32 0.18
C CYS A 189 -8.26 -6.22 -0.05
N ASP A 190 -9.51 -6.62 -0.16
CA ASP A 190 -10.70 -5.76 -0.17
C ASP A 190 -11.81 -6.33 0.73
N LEU A 191 -12.78 -5.50 1.13
CA LEU A 191 -13.89 -5.88 1.99
C LEU A 191 -15.21 -5.70 1.24
N GLN A 192 -15.91 -6.81 1.03
CA GLN A 192 -17.15 -6.86 0.28
C GLN A 192 -18.31 -7.35 1.14
N ASN A 193 -19.51 -6.88 0.84
CA ASN A 193 -20.74 -7.31 1.51
C ASN A 193 -21.59 -8.21 0.60
N ALA A 194 -22.23 -9.24 1.15
CA ALA A 194 -23.26 -10.02 0.45
C ALA A 194 -24.54 -10.14 1.29
N ASP A 195 -25.69 -10.09 0.61
CA ASP A 195 -27.01 -10.20 1.23
C ASP A 195 -28.04 -10.82 0.24
N PRO A 196 -28.85 -11.81 0.66
CA PRO A 196 -28.66 -12.67 1.83
C PRO A 196 -27.66 -13.80 1.55
N CYS A 197 -26.92 -14.21 2.57
CA CYS A 197 -26.11 -15.43 2.54
C CYS A 197 -26.97 -16.69 2.77
N ARG A 198 -26.37 -17.88 2.76
CA ARG A 198 -27.07 -19.17 3.00
C ARG A 198 -27.82 -19.25 4.33
N ASP A 199 -27.41 -18.47 5.33
CA ASP A 199 -28.07 -18.39 6.64
C ASP A 199 -29.19 -17.34 6.70
N GLY A 200 -29.51 -16.71 5.57
CA GLY A 200 -30.56 -15.69 5.45
C GLY A 200 -30.16 -14.30 5.98
N LYS A 201 -28.87 -14.04 6.21
CA LYS A 201 -28.38 -12.76 6.75
C LYS A 201 -27.34 -12.12 5.83
N ALA A 202 -27.19 -10.80 5.97
CA ALA A 202 -26.11 -10.04 5.35
C ALA A 202 -24.80 -10.22 6.12
N HIS A 203 -23.68 -10.38 5.41
CA HIS A 203 -22.34 -10.54 5.99
C HIS A 203 -21.28 -9.79 5.18
N ASN A 204 -20.14 -9.51 5.81
CA ASN A 204 -18.97 -8.96 5.14
C ASN A 204 -17.88 -10.03 4.97
N PHE A 205 -17.07 -9.88 3.93
CA PHE A 205 -16.06 -10.84 3.54
C PHE A 205 -14.79 -10.13 3.09
N TRP A 206 -13.66 -10.62 3.56
CA TRP A 206 -12.35 -10.27 3.01
C TRP A 206 -12.15 -11.01 1.70
N ILE A 207 -11.84 -10.29 0.63
CA ILE A 207 -11.51 -10.86 -0.67
C ILE A 207 -10.04 -10.61 -0.96
N TYR A 208 -9.28 -11.69 -1.08
CA TYR A 208 -7.86 -11.65 -1.42
C TYR A 208 -7.66 -11.96 -2.91
N ASN A 209 -7.07 -11.00 -3.61
CA ASN A 209 -6.65 -11.10 -5.00
C ASN A 209 -5.11 -11.16 -5.08
N VAL A 210 -4.60 -11.88 -6.07
CA VAL A 210 -3.16 -11.93 -6.36
C VAL A 210 -2.84 -10.85 -7.38
N LEU A 211 -1.96 -9.92 -7.00
CA LEU A 211 -1.34 -8.98 -7.94
C LEU A 211 0.07 -9.44 -8.25
N ASN A 212 0.28 -9.91 -9.47
CA ASN A 212 1.58 -10.31 -9.96
C ASN A 212 2.39 -9.07 -10.38
N ILE A 213 3.68 -9.07 -10.04
CA ILE A 213 4.64 -8.02 -10.38
C ILE A 213 5.47 -8.51 -11.57
N GLU A 214 5.21 -7.98 -12.75
CA GLU A 214 5.87 -8.38 -14.00
C GLU A 214 6.57 -7.17 -14.63
N GLY A 215 7.90 -7.10 -14.50
CA GLY A 215 8.65 -5.92 -14.96
C GLY A 215 8.21 -4.65 -14.21
N ASP A 216 7.76 -3.65 -14.96
CA ASP A 216 7.40 -2.34 -14.41
C ASP A 216 5.89 -2.16 -14.16
N PHE A 217 5.09 -3.24 -14.19
CA PHE A 217 3.64 -3.17 -14.02
C PHE A 217 3.04 -4.31 -13.18
N LEU A 218 1.79 -4.09 -12.75
CA LEU A 218 0.99 -5.04 -11.98
C LEU A 218 -0.10 -5.67 -12.85
N THR A 219 -0.40 -6.95 -12.62
CA THR A 219 -1.54 -7.64 -13.21
C THR A 219 -2.29 -8.46 -12.16
N ILE A 220 -3.62 -8.59 -12.33
CA ILE A 220 -4.41 -9.50 -11.49
C ILE A 220 -4.21 -10.92 -12.00
N ASP A 221 -3.73 -11.82 -11.15
CA ASP A 221 -3.39 -13.21 -11.50
C ASP A 221 -3.93 -14.22 -10.48
N ASN A 222 -5.23 -14.13 -10.21
CA ASN A 222 -5.91 -15.07 -9.30
C ASN A 222 -5.83 -16.54 -9.78
N ALA A 223 -5.67 -16.76 -11.09
CA ALA A 223 -5.63 -18.10 -11.67
C ALA A 223 -4.28 -18.81 -11.48
N SER A 224 -3.21 -18.09 -11.13
CA SER A 224 -1.87 -18.65 -10.93
C SER A 224 -1.76 -19.65 -9.78
N HIS A 225 -2.73 -19.66 -8.86
CA HIS A 225 -2.68 -20.53 -7.69
C HIS A 225 -4.08 -20.90 -7.19
N GLN A 226 -4.30 -22.20 -6.93
CA GLN A 226 -5.61 -22.77 -6.60
C GLN A 226 -6.30 -22.20 -5.35
N MET A 227 -5.55 -21.55 -4.45
CA MET A 227 -6.10 -20.90 -3.25
C MET A 227 -6.71 -19.53 -3.53
N PHE A 228 -6.51 -18.98 -4.73
CA PHE A 228 -6.96 -17.63 -5.08
C PHE A 228 -7.99 -17.64 -6.22
N PRO A 229 -8.89 -16.64 -6.27
CA PRO A 229 -9.11 -15.64 -5.22
C PRO A 229 -9.65 -16.30 -3.94
N ARG A 230 -9.39 -15.71 -2.78
CA ARG A 230 -9.84 -16.27 -1.49
C ARG A 230 -10.88 -15.37 -0.85
N THR A 231 -11.98 -15.96 -0.39
CA THR A 231 -13.10 -15.25 0.24
C THR A 231 -13.27 -15.71 1.69
N ILE A 232 -12.88 -14.87 2.63
CA ILE A 232 -12.87 -15.19 4.06
C ILE A 232 -13.98 -14.40 4.76
N PHE A 233 -14.75 -15.06 5.61
CA PHE A 233 -15.77 -14.38 6.42
C PHE A 233 -15.12 -13.37 7.38
N TYR A 234 -15.60 -12.11 7.36
CA TYR A 234 -15.16 -11.11 8.30
C TYR A 234 -15.67 -11.44 9.71
N SER A 235 -14.73 -11.64 10.64
CA SER A 235 -15.01 -11.92 12.04
C SER A 235 -13.98 -11.22 12.92
N PHE A 236 -14.31 -10.95 14.19
CA PHE A 236 -13.32 -10.38 15.11
C PHE A 236 -12.19 -11.35 15.47
N ALA A 237 -12.40 -12.65 15.27
CA ALA A 237 -11.37 -13.66 15.45
C ALA A 237 -10.58 -13.88 14.15
N PRO A 238 -9.25 -14.07 14.23
CA PRO A 238 -8.44 -14.52 13.11
C PRO A 238 -9.07 -15.69 12.37
N SER A 239 -9.06 -15.65 11.05
CA SER A 239 -9.50 -16.76 10.21
C SER A 239 -8.83 -16.64 8.86
N SER A 240 -8.40 -17.78 8.35
CA SER A 240 -7.96 -17.95 6.97
C SER A 240 -8.85 -18.92 6.21
N ALA A 241 -9.90 -19.46 6.84
CA ALA A 241 -10.78 -20.43 6.19
C ALA A 241 -11.64 -19.77 5.11
N GLU A 242 -11.70 -20.41 3.95
CA GLU A 242 -12.64 -20.04 2.89
C GLU A 242 -14.07 -20.15 3.42
N THR A 243 -14.91 -19.14 3.16
CA THR A 243 -16.27 -19.13 3.69
C THR A 243 -17.17 -20.16 3.02
N GLU A 244 -18.06 -20.78 3.79
CA GLU A 244 -19.14 -21.64 3.29
C GLU A 244 -20.49 -20.89 3.23
N LEU A 245 -20.56 -19.65 3.72
CA LEU A 245 -21.82 -18.88 3.82
C LEU A 245 -22.35 -18.39 2.47
N LEU A 246 -21.52 -18.41 1.43
CA LEU A 246 -21.87 -17.89 0.11
C LEU A 246 -22.24 -19.02 -0.87
N GLU A 247 -23.19 -18.73 -1.75
CA GLU A 247 -23.37 -19.51 -2.97
C GLU A 247 -22.22 -19.25 -3.97
N PRO A 248 -21.88 -20.20 -4.85
CA PRO A 248 -20.81 -20.00 -5.83
C PRO A 248 -20.98 -18.76 -6.71
N SER A 249 -22.22 -18.43 -7.10
CA SER A 249 -22.52 -17.22 -7.89
C SER A 249 -22.22 -15.94 -7.11
N GLN A 250 -22.51 -15.91 -5.81
CA GLN A 250 -22.21 -14.77 -4.94
C GLN A 250 -20.70 -14.59 -4.81
N LYS A 251 -19.94 -15.68 -4.62
CA LYS A 251 -18.46 -15.59 -4.58
C LYS A 251 -17.90 -14.98 -5.86
N THR A 252 -18.35 -15.46 -7.02
CA THR A 252 -17.93 -14.90 -8.32
C THR A 252 -18.25 -13.41 -8.44
N GLU A 253 -19.44 -12.98 -7.99
CA GLU A 253 -19.80 -11.56 -7.97
C GLU A 253 -18.91 -10.74 -7.04
N LEU A 254 -18.70 -11.20 -5.80
CA LEU A 254 -17.84 -10.51 -4.83
C LEU A 254 -16.42 -10.35 -5.36
N VAL A 255 -15.86 -11.41 -5.94
CA VAL A 255 -14.54 -11.39 -6.57
C VAL A 255 -14.50 -10.34 -7.68
N ALA A 256 -15.50 -10.31 -8.57
CA ALA A 256 -15.56 -9.35 -9.65
C ALA A 256 -15.62 -7.90 -9.14
N ARG A 257 -16.36 -7.64 -8.05
CA ARG A 257 -16.44 -6.30 -7.43
C ARG A 257 -15.17 -5.91 -6.68
N SER A 258 -14.43 -6.89 -6.17
CA SER A 258 -13.15 -6.69 -5.46
C SER A 258 -11.95 -6.50 -6.39
N ALA A 259 -12.14 -6.64 -7.71
CA ALA A 259 -11.04 -6.56 -8.66
C ALA A 259 -10.36 -5.18 -8.56
N PRO A 260 -9.08 -5.11 -8.19
CA PRO A 260 -8.41 -3.85 -7.95
C PRO A 260 -8.34 -3.01 -9.21
N GLN A 261 -8.57 -1.70 -9.06
CA GLN A 261 -8.30 -0.73 -10.10
C GLN A 261 -6.81 -0.35 -10.07
N ILE A 262 -6.02 -0.98 -10.95
CA ILE A 262 -4.59 -0.66 -11.10
C ILE A 262 -4.47 0.64 -11.89
N ARG A 263 -4.14 1.73 -11.21
CA ARG A 263 -3.93 3.04 -11.85
C ARG A 263 -2.45 3.18 -12.20
N ARG A 264 -2.13 3.12 -13.50
CA ARG A 264 -0.82 3.55 -13.99
C ARG A 264 -0.81 5.08 -14.01
N ARG A 265 0.05 5.68 -13.20
CA ARG A 265 0.18 7.13 -13.18
C ARG A 265 1.30 7.48 -14.15
N GLN A 266 0.93 8.05 -15.29
CA GLN A 266 1.92 8.60 -16.21
C GLN A 266 2.64 9.75 -15.53
N GLU A 267 3.91 9.89 -15.86
CA GLU A 267 4.70 11.05 -15.53
C GLU A 267 4.00 12.29 -16.09
N ARG A 268 3.72 13.28 -15.24
CA ARG A 268 3.24 14.57 -15.74
C ARG A 268 4.46 15.30 -16.29
N ALA A 269 4.54 15.44 -17.62
CA ALA A 269 5.52 16.32 -18.23
C ALA A 269 5.33 17.73 -17.64
N ALA A 270 6.40 18.32 -17.12
CA ALA A 270 6.27 19.62 -16.49
C ALA A 270 5.98 20.70 -17.52
N GLY A 271 4.74 21.23 -17.50
CA GLY A 271 4.33 22.31 -18.38
C GLY A 271 2.85 22.34 -18.78
N GLU A 272 2.07 21.30 -18.47
CA GLU A 272 0.62 21.21 -18.75
C GLU A 272 -0.25 21.25 -17.49
#